data_AF-A0A087UUI9-F1
#
_entry.id   AF-A0A087UUI9-F1
#
_cell.length_a   1.000
_cell.length_b   1.000
_cell.length_c   1.000
_cell.angle_alpha   90.00
_cell.angle_beta   90.00
_cell.angle_gamma   90.00
#
_symmetry.space_group_name_H-M   'P 1'
#
loop_
_entity.id
_entity.type
_entity.pdbx_description
1 polymer ?
#
loop_
_entity_poly.entity_id
_entity_poly.type
_entity_poly.pdbx_seq_one_letter_code
_entity_poly.pdbx_strand_id
1 'polypeptide(L)' 'MDYFHVIDGVRKKILHAGRSDPPDFPEDSKVTFHFQTHMLNDDGEVQDCIDDSKKIGRPMELILGKKFKMPVWE' A
#
# COMPACT_ATOMS: atom_id res chain seq x y z
N MET A 1 -0.57 -19.15 8.60
CA MET A 1 -0.08 -17.75 8.73
C MET A 1 -0.42 -17.10 7.42
N ASP A 2 -1.52 -16.35 7.40
CA ASP A 2 -2.35 -16.32 6.20
C ASP A 2 -2.02 -15.09 5.36
N TYR A 3 -1.40 -15.35 4.21
CA TYR A 3 -1.19 -14.35 3.17
C TYR A 3 -2.38 -14.37 2.23
N PHE A 4 -2.81 -13.19 1.80
CA PHE A 4 -3.80 -13.04 0.75
C PHE A 4 -3.10 -12.84 -0.58
N HIS A 5 -3.44 -13.66 -1.56
CA HIS A 5 -3.07 -13.42 -2.95
C HIS A 5 -4.09 -12.44 -3.53
N VAL A 6 -3.63 -11.24 -3.88
CA VAL A 6 -4.51 -10.18 -4.41
C VAL A 6 -4.51 -10.22 -5.94
N ILE A 7 -3.31 -10.25 -6.51
CA ILE A 7 -3.02 -10.44 -7.93
C ILE A 7 -1.72 -11.24 -8.07
N ASP A 8 -1.39 -11.68 -9.29
CA ASP A 8 -0.16 -12.41 -9.53
C ASP A 8 1.08 -11.60 -9.09
N GLY A 9 2.01 -12.26 -8.40
CA GLY A 9 3.19 -11.63 -7.81
C GLY A 9 2.95 -10.75 -6.57
N VAL A 10 1.71 -10.54 -6.11
CA VAL A 10 1.41 -9.68 -4.94
C VAL A 10 0.83 -10.46 -3.77
N ARG A 11 1.53 -10.42 -2.64
CA ARG A 11 1.11 -11.00 -1.36
C ARG A 11 0.77 -9.90 -0.36
N LYS A 12 -0.45 -9.91 0.19
CA LYS A 12 -0.91 -8.98 1.21
C LYS A 12 -0.95 -9.64 2.58
N LYS A 13 -0.44 -8.93 3.59
CA LYS A 13 -0.53 -9.30 5.01
C LYS A 13 -1.03 -8.09 5.80
N ILE A 14 -2.05 -8.30 6.64
CA ILE A 14 -2.56 -7.26 7.54
C ILE A 14 -1.80 -7.37 8.86
N LEU A 15 -1.01 -6.35 9.21
CA LEU A 15 -0.28 -6.30 10.48
C LEU A 15 -1.13 -5.70 11.61
N HIS A 16 -2.01 -4.75 11.27
CA HIS A 16 -2.95 -4.13 12.19
C HIS A 16 -4.25 -3.86 11.44
N ALA A 17 -5.37 -4.39 11.93
CA ALA A 17 -6.67 -4.20 11.31
C ALA A 17 -7.20 -2.78 11.53
N GLY A 18 -7.94 -2.26 10.54
CA GLY A 18 -8.70 -1.02 10.68
C GLY A 18 -9.82 -1.15 11.72
N ARG A 19 -10.36 -0.01 12.18
CA ARG A 19 -11.40 0.03 13.22
C ARG A 19 -12.83 0.07 12.68
N SER A 20 -13.00 0.31 11.40
CA SER A 20 -14.30 0.43 10.73
C SER A 20 -14.38 -0.55 9.58
N ASP A 21 -15.60 -0.74 9.08
CA ASP A 21 -15.81 -1.45 7.82
C ASP A 21 -15.04 -0.75 6.69
N PRO A 22 -14.55 -1.52 5.69
CA PRO A 22 -13.94 -0.94 4.50
C PRO A 22 -14.94 -0.01 3.78
N PRO A 23 -14.53 1.21 3.38
CA PRO A 23 -15.40 2.08 2.59
C PRO A 23 -15.54 1.55 1.16
N ASP A 24 -16.58 1.99 0.45
CA ASP A 24 -16.91 1.52 -0.91
C ASP A 24 -15.96 2.03 -2.02
N PHE A 25 -15.04 2.94 -1.71
CA PHE A 25 -14.04 3.52 -2.63
C PHE A 25 -14.59 3.85 -4.05
N PRO A 26 -15.61 4.72 -4.19
CA PRO A 26 -16.13 5.11 -5.51
C PRO A 26 -15.04 5.80 -6.37
N GLU A 27 -15.26 5.85 -7.69
CA GLU A 27 -14.38 6.58 -8.61
C GLU A 27 -14.18 8.04 -8.15
N ASP A 28 -12.97 8.57 -8.35
CA ASP A 28 -12.54 9.90 -7.90
C ASP A 28 -12.41 10.07 -6.38
N SER A 29 -12.52 8.99 -5.60
CA SER A 29 -12.19 9.00 -4.18
C SER A 29 -10.74 9.43 -3.95
N LYS A 30 -10.55 10.39 -3.06
CA LYS A 30 -9.22 10.76 -2.55
C LYS A 30 -8.87 9.91 -1.33
N VAL A 31 -7.81 9.12 -1.44
CA VAL A 31 -7.24 8.33 -0.35
C VAL A 31 -5.98 8.99 0.15
N THR A 32 -5.89 9.18 1.46
CA THR A 32 -4.70 9.72 2.14
C THR A 32 -4.11 8.64 3.03
N PHE A 33 -2.81 8.34 2.88
CA PHE A 33 -2.16 7.28 3.62
C PHE A 33 -0.66 7.51 3.81
N HIS A 34 -0.09 6.80 4.78
CA HIS A 34 1.36 6.69 4.93
C HIS A 34 1.84 5.35 4.39
N PHE A 35 2.99 5.37 3.71
CA PHE A 35 3.66 4.18 3.20
C PHE A 35 5.14 4.19 3.56
N GLN A 36 5.72 2.99 3.51
CA GLN A 36 7.15 2.75 3.42
C GLN A 36 7.40 1.75 2.29
N THR A 37 8.45 1.96 1.51
CA THR A 37 8.96 0.98 0.54
C THR A 37 10.27 0.41 1.07
N HIS A 38 10.41 -0.92 0.97
CA HIS A 38 11.61 -1.62 1.41
C HIS A 38 12.07 -2.58 0.31
N MET A 39 13.39 -2.77 0.20
CA MET A 39 13.96 -3.85 -0.60
C MET A 39 13.81 -5.17 0.15
N LEU A 40 13.55 -6.26 -0.58
CA LEU A 40 13.56 -7.61 -0.06
C LEU A 40 14.77 -8.37 -0.61
N ASN A 41 15.37 -9.25 0.18
CA ASN A 41 16.32 -10.23 -0.33
C ASN A 41 15.59 -11.41 -1.01
N ASP A 42 16.36 -12.34 -1.57
CA ASP A 42 15.84 -13.52 -2.28
C ASP A 42 15.01 -14.45 -1.37
N ASP A 43 15.28 -14.43 -0.06
CA ASP A 43 14.53 -15.17 0.96
C ASP A 43 13.23 -14.44 1.40
N GLY A 44 12.99 -13.23 0.91
CA GLY A 44 11.82 -12.40 1.21
C GLY A 44 11.90 -11.65 2.53
N GLU A 45 13.08 -11.52 3.12
CA GLU A 45 13.33 -10.72 4.32
C GLU A 45 13.52 -9.24 3.97
N VAL A 46 13.05 -8.37 4.87
CA VAL A 46 13.12 -6.92 4.71
C VAL A 46 14.55 -6.43 4.94
N GLN A 47 15.07 -5.64 4.00
CA GLN A 47 16.37 -4.99 4.09
C GLN A 47 16.21 -3.46 4.24
N ASP A 48 16.71 -2.70 3.26
CA ASP A 48 16.79 -1.24 3.33
C ASP A 48 15.44 -0.57 3.06
N CYS A 49 15.16 0.45 3.86
CA CYS A 49 14.03 1.36 3.64
C CYS A 49 14.43 2.41 2.60
N ILE A 50 13.72 2.44 1.47
CA ILE A 50 13.99 3.34 0.35
C ILE A 50 13.21 4.64 0.54
N ASP A 51 11.89 4.54 0.73
CA ASP A 51 11.02 5.69 0.97
C ASP A 51 10.21 5.51 2.27
N ASP A 52 9.99 6.62 2.98
CA ASP A 52 9.14 6.67 4.16
C ASP A 52 8.42 8.02 4.23
N SER A 53 7.12 8.00 3.94
CA SER A 53 6.26 9.18 3.98
C SER A 53 6.22 9.90 5.34
N LYS A 54 6.40 9.16 6.46
CA LYS A 54 6.47 9.78 7.79
C LYS A 54 7.78 10.52 8.00
N LYS A 55 8.91 9.99 7.50
CA LYS A 55 10.21 10.70 7.51
C LYS A 55 10.19 11.93 6.60
N ILE A 56 9.50 11.83 5.47
CA ILE A 56 9.28 12.97 4.54
C ILE A 56 8.38 14.04 5.18
N GLY A 57 7.56 13.68 6.17
CA GLY A 57 6.76 14.61 6.96
C GLY A 57 5.37 14.92 6.41
N ARG A 58 4.91 14.19 5.38
CA ARG A 58 3.56 14.34 4.82
C ARG A 58 3.00 13.03 4.30
N PRO A 59 1.69 12.77 4.43
CA PRO A 59 1.07 11.60 3.84
C PRO A 59 1.03 11.69 2.30
N MET A 60 0.90 10.54 1.66
CA MET A 60 0.62 10.43 0.24
C MET A 60 -0.87 10.63 -0.02
N GLU A 61 -1.20 11.17 -1.19
CA GLU A 61 -2.57 11.31 -1.66
C GLU A 61 -2.72 10.62 -3.03
N LEU A 62 -3.76 9.80 -3.17
CA LEU A 62 -4.10 9.08 -4.40
C LEU A 62 -5.56 9.36 -4.76
N ILE A 63 -5.86 9.59 -6.04
CA ILE A 63 -7.23 9.67 -6.55
C ILE A 63 -7.56 8.38 -7.28
N LEU A 64 -8.55 7.61 -6.80
CA LEU A 64 -8.86 6.30 -7.35
C LEU A 64 -9.59 6.39 -8.69
N GLY A 65 -9.33 5.44 -9.59
CA GLY A 65 -10.01 5.30 -10.88
C GLY A 65 -9.51 6.26 -11.95
N LYS A 66 -8.60 7.17 -11.61
CA LYS A 66 -7.80 7.89 -12.60
C LYS A 66 -6.64 6.98 -13.00
N LYS A 67 -6.47 6.75 -14.31
CA LYS A 67 -5.33 5.99 -14.86
C LYS A 67 -4.00 6.70 -14.57
N PHE A 68 -3.50 6.61 -13.35
CA PHE A 68 -2.16 7.01 -12.99
C PHE A 68 -1.16 5.97 -13.49
N LYS A 69 0.12 6.36 -13.59
CA LYS A 69 1.18 5.53 -14.17
C LYS A 69 1.48 4.24 -13.37
N MET A 70 0.91 4.04 -12.19
CA MET A 70 1.11 2.84 -11.36
C MET A 70 -0.20 2.32 -10.75
N PRO A 71 -0.95 1.46 -11.47
CA PRO A 71 -2.25 0.93 -11.00
C PRO A 71 -2.17 0.02 -9.77
N VAL A 72 -1.01 -0.59 -9.48
CA VAL A 72 -0.82 -1.53 -8.34
C VAL A 72 -1.01 -0.88 -6.97
N TRP A 73 -1.08 0.45 -6.91
CA TRP A 73 -1.33 1.19 -5.67
C TRP A 73 -2.82 1.37 -5.36
N GLU A 74 -3.71 1.12 -6.32
CA GLU A 74 -5.17 1.01 -6.13
C GLU A 74 -5.54 -0.42 -5.70
#